data_AF-A0A8J2JS35-F1
#
_entry.id   AF-A0A8J2JS35-F1
#
_cell.length_a   1.000
_cell.length_b   1.000
_cell.length_c   1.000
_cell.angle_alpha   90.00
_cell.angle_beta   90.00
_cell.angle_gamma   90.00
#
_symmetry.space_group_name_H-M   'P 1'
#
loop_
_entity.id
_entity.type
_entity.pdbx_description
1 polymer ?
#
loop_
_entity_poly.entity_id
_entity_poly.type
_entity_poly.pdbx_seq_one_letter_code
_entity_poly.pdbx_strand_id
1 'polypeptide(L)'
;MPTWFCHRNVFERVEMGFHEGGAGVPEDLIFFYKHLNLGGMLQRVDNSLMVYRYNPNATTFSIKEETIWETRLNQFQQDIMSLPAWSRFSIYGAGKLGRRFFRSLRADVQNQVQQFCDIDPKKVQQKRYEPYPKPKKFKIPICSTL
;
A
#
# COMPACT_ATOMS: atom_id res chain seq x y z
N MET A 1 -9.46 -0.48 15.66
CA MET A 1 -9.88 0.87 15.27
C MET A 1 -8.85 1.92 15.63
N PRO A 2 -8.02 2.41 14.69
CA PRO A 2 -7.50 3.78 14.78
C PRO A 2 -8.71 4.72 14.91
N THR A 3 -8.76 5.55 15.94
CA THR A 3 -9.99 6.27 16.31
C THR A 3 -10.18 7.42 15.36
N TRP A 4 -11.06 7.21 14.39
CA TRP A 4 -11.58 8.23 13.52
C TRP A 4 -12.74 8.91 14.22
N PHE A 5 -12.60 10.21 14.49
CA PHE A 5 -13.75 11.05 14.79
C PHE A 5 -14.34 11.50 13.46
N CYS A 6 -15.58 11.12 13.19
CA CYS A 6 -16.27 11.52 11.98
C CYS A 6 -17.73 11.84 12.29
N HIS A 7 -18.31 12.75 11.51
CA HIS A 7 -19.74 13.03 11.57
C HIS A 7 -20.53 11.79 11.12
N ARG A 8 -21.73 11.55 11.66
CA ARG A 8 -22.58 10.40 11.30
C ARG A 8 -22.77 10.25 9.78
N ASN A 9 -22.95 11.36 9.06
CA ASN A 9 -23.07 11.36 7.61
C ASN A 9 -21.88 10.71 6.88
N VAL A 10 -20.69 10.64 7.49
CA VAL A 10 -19.55 9.91 6.92
C VAL A 10 -19.83 8.40 6.93
N PHE A 11 -20.34 7.88 8.05
CA PHE A 11 -20.73 6.47 8.18
C PHE A 11 -21.84 6.11 7.19
N GLU A 12 -22.86 6.95 7.06
CA GLU A 12 -23.97 6.74 6.11
C GLU A 12 -23.49 6.75 4.66
N ARG A 13 -22.58 7.68 4.32
CA ARG A 13 -22.01 7.79 2.98
C ARG A 13 -21.13 6.58 2.61
N VAL A 14 -20.44 5.99 3.58
CA VAL A 14 -19.60 4.80 3.38
C VAL A 14 -20.45 3.53 3.53
N GLU A 15 -21.48 3.38 2.70
CA GLU A 15 -22.32 2.17 2.63
C GLU A 15 -22.86 1.69 3.99
N MET A 16 -23.26 2.63 4.85
CA MET A 16 -23.74 2.33 6.21
C MET A 16 -22.71 1.62 7.10
N GLY A 17 -21.41 1.88 6.90
CA GLY A 17 -20.38 1.62 7.90
C GLY A 17 -19.24 0.71 7.50
N PHE A 18 -18.86 -0.17 8.44
CA PHE A 18 -17.69 -1.03 8.35
C PHE A 18 -18.00 -2.32 7.62
N HIS A 19 -16.97 -2.92 7.02
CA HIS A 19 -17.10 -4.19 6.31
C HIS A 19 -17.30 -5.35 7.31
N GLU A 20 -18.45 -6.02 7.29
CA GLU A 20 -18.84 -7.09 8.25
C GLU A 20 -18.30 -8.48 7.89
N GLY A 21 -17.14 -8.55 7.23
CA GLY A 21 -16.59 -9.82 6.72
C GLY A 21 -15.98 -10.73 7.80
N GLY A 22 -16.04 -10.34 9.07
CA GLY A 22 -15.58 -11.14 10.21
C GLY A 22 -14.08 -11.04 10.48
N ALA A 23 -13.56 -12.03 11.22
CA ALA A 23 -12.18 -12.06 11.70
C ALA A 23 -11.17 -12.05 10.54
N GLY A 24 -10.10 -11.25 10.70
CA GLY A 24 -9.03 -11.11 9.70
C GLY A 24 -9.31 -10.07 8.60
N VAL A 25 -10.49 -9.46 8.57
CA VAL A 25 -10.79 -8.33 7.67
C VAL A 25 -10.24 -7.04 8.27
N PRO A 26 -9.52 -6.19 7.51
CA PRO A 26 -9.07 -4.89 7.97
C PRO A 26 -10.15 -3.83 7.75
N GLU A 27 -11.27 -3.96 8.45
CA GLU A 27 -12.48 -3.16 8.31
C GLU A 27 -12.23 -1.66 8.46
N ASP A 28 -11.36 -1.27 9.39
CA ASP A 28 -10.97 0.11 9.61
C ASP A 28 -10.27 0.73 8.39
N LEU A 29 -9.37 -0.04 7.77
CA LEU A 29 -8.61 0.41 6.60
C LEU A 29 -9.50 0.50 5.36
N ILE A 30 -10.43 -0.44 5.22
CA ILE A 30 -11.42 -0.44 4.13
C ILE A 30 -12.34 0.78 4.26
N PHE A 31 -12.87 1.04 5.46
CA PHE A 31 -13.70 2.22 5.72
C PHE A 31 -12.96 3.51 5.36
N PHE A 32 -11.69 3.61 5.79
CA PHE A 32 -10.84 4.76 5.52
C PHE A 32 -10.66 5.01 4.01
N TYR A 33 -10.36 3.97 3.24
CA TYR A 33 -10.21 4.11 1.79
C TYR A 33 -11.54 4.42 1.08
N LYS A 34 -12.65 3.81 1.49
CA LYS A 34 -13.97 4.18 0.96
C LYS A 34 -14.30 5.66 1.20
N HIS A 35 -14.02 6.18 2.41
CA HIS A 35 -14.20 7.60 2.70
C HIS A 35 -13.38 8.50 1.77
N LEU A 36 -12.10 8.17 1.55
CA LEU A 36 -11.23 8.92 0.62
C LEU A 36 -11.73 8.85 -0.83
N ASN A 37 -12.15 7.67 -1.30
CA ASN A 37 -12.67 7.47 -2.66
C ASN A 37 -13.95 8.26 -2.93
N LEU A 38 -14.72 8.57 -1.88
CA LEU A 38 -15.91 9.41 -1.93
C LEU A 38 -15.60 10.91 -1.77
N GLY A 39 -14.34 11.31 -1.95
CA GLY A 39 -13.90 12.71 -1.83
C GLY A 39 -13.80 13.20 -0.39
N GLY A 40 -13.77 12.28 0.58
CA GLY A 40 -13.64 12.59 1.98
C GLY A 40 -12.29 13.23 2.32
N MET A 41 -12.30 14.26 3.16
CA MET A 41 -11.09 14.89 3.66
C MET A 41 -10.65 14.25 4.98
N LEU A 42 -9.36 14.41 5.29
CA LEU A 42 -8.74 13.99 6.54
C LEU A 42 -8.12 15.20 7.22
N GLN A 43 -8.28 15.27 8.54
CA GLN A 43 -7.63 16.26 9.37
C GLN A 43 -6.89 15.53 10.50
N ARG A 44 -5.56 15.72 10.55
CA ARG A 44 -4.72 15.22 11.64
C ARG A 44 -4.73 16.25 12.76
N VAL A 45 -4.95 15.79 13.99
CA VAL A 45 -4.78 16.59 15.19
C VAL A 45 -3.46 16.17 15.83
N ASP A 46 -2.55 17.12 16.01
CA ASP A 46 -1.18 16.87 16.52
C ASP A 46 -1.13 16.75 18.06
N ASN A 47 -2.28 16.47 18.68
CA ASN A 47 -2.42 16.22 20.12
C ASN A 47 -2.84 14.78 20.37
N SER A 48 -2.32 14.19 21.44
CA SER A 48 -2.75 12.87 21.89
C SER A 48 -4.17 12.91 22.45
N LEU A 49 -5.16 12.68 21.60
CA LEU A 49 -6.58 12.65 22.00
C LEU A 49 -6.98 11.34 22.68
N MET A 50 -6.22 10.26 22.46
CA MET A 50 -6.54 8.95 23.01
C MET A 50 -5.28 8.11 23.21
N VAL A 51 -5.28 7.29 24.25
CA VAL A 51 -4.23 6.30 24.53
C VAL A 51 -4.82 4.91 24.40
N TYR A 52 -4.27 4.09 23.51
CA TYR A 52 -4.67 2.69 23.39
C TYR A 52 -4.03 1.85 24.47
N ARG A 53 -4.84 1.02 25.13
CA ARG A 53 -4.33 -0.08 25.93
C ARG A 53 -4.11 -1.28 25.02
N TYR A 54 -2.88 -1.77 24.99
CA TYR A 54 -2.56 -3.05 24.39
C TYR A 54 -3.38 -4.18 25.04
N ASN A 55 -3.91 -5.09 24.23
CA ASN A 55 -4.61 -6.29 24.69
C ASN A 55 -4.13 -7.49 23.86
N PRO A 56 -3.65 -8.60 24.48
CA PRO A 56 -3.25 -9.82 23.76
C PRO A 56 -4.34 -10.43 22.87
N ASN A 57 -5.60 -10.21 23.19
CA ASN A 57 -6.75 -10.72 22.45
C ASN A 57 -7.29 -9.71 21.42
N ALA A 58 -6.51 -8.69 21.05
CA ALA A 58 -6.93 -7.72 20.05
C ALA A 58 -7.12 -8.35 18.68
N THR A 59 -8.22 -8.01 18.00
CA THR A 59 -8.54 -8.49 16.64
C THR A 59 -7.43 -8.20 15.63
N THR A 60 -6.60 -7.17 15.85
CA THR A 60 -5.42 -6.86 15.03
C THR A 60 -4.52 -8.08 14.80
N PHE A 61 -4.40 -8.99 15.76
CA PHE A 61 -3.59 -10.21 15.61
C PHE A 61 -4.20 -11.24 14.65
N SER A 62 -5.50 -11.16 14.39
CA SER A 62 -6.17 -12.02 13.39
C SER A 62 -5.93 -11.57 11.95
N ILE A 63 -5.52 -10.31 11.75
CA ILE A 63 -5.31 -9.73 10.42
C ILE A 63 -3.89 -10.08 9.94
N LYS A 64 -3.81 -10.79 8.81
CA LYS A 64 -2.52 -11.15 8.21
C LYS A 64 -1.84 -9.93 7.59
N GLU A 65 -0.51 -9.89 7.66
CA GLU A 65 0.29 -8.85 6.99
C GLU A 65 0.03 -8.80 5.49
N GLU A 66 -0.18 -9.97 4.86
CA GLU A 66 -0.53 -10.08 3.45
C GLU A 66 -1.86 -9.40 3.11
N THR A 67 -2.88 -9.55 3.95
CA THR A 67 -4.18 -8.87 3.78
C THR A 67 -4.02 -7.35 3.81
N ILE A 68 -3.23 -6.82 4.76
CA ILE A 68 -2.94 -5.38 4.83
C ILE A 68 -2.13 -4.92 3.62
N TRP A 69 -1.12 -5.70 3.22
CA TRP A 69 -0.27 -5.43 2.08
C TRP A 69 -1.08 -5.32 0.79
N GLU A 70 -1.92 -6.31 0.50
CA GLU A 70 -2.78 -6.34 -0.69
C GLU A 70 -3.79 -5.20 -0.68
N THR A 71 -4.45 -4.96 0.45
CA THR A 71 -5.44 -3.87 0.57
C THR A 71 -4.82 -2.51 0.27
N ARG A 72 -3.65 -2.21 0.85
CA ARG A 72 -2.93 -0.96 0.62
C ARG A 72 -2.43 -0.84 -0.81
N LEU A 73 -1.87 -1.92 -1.36
CA LEU A 73 -1.31 -1.92 -2.71
C LEU A 73 -2.39 -1.78 -3.78
N ASN A 74 -3.53 -2.43 -3.59
CA ASN A 74 -4.68 -2.29 -4.50
C ASN A 74 -5.18 -0.86 -4.52
N GLN A 75 -5.36 -0.23 -3.36
CA GLN A 75 -5.79 1.16 -3.30
C GLN A 75 -4.78 2.11 -3.94
N PHE A 76 -3.49 1.95 -3.62
CA PHE A 76 -2.43 2.80 -4.16
C PHE A 76 -2.32 2.70 -5.69
N GLN A 77 -2.48 1.49 -6.24
CA GLN A 77 -2.49 1.28 -7.68
C GLN A 77 -3.70 1.90 -8.38
N GLN A 78 -4.86 1.86 -7.73
CA GLN A 78 -6.12 2.37 -8.28
C GLN A 78 -6.18 3.91 -8.25
N ASP A 79 -5.72 4.53 -7.17
CA ASP A 79 -5.96 5.96 -6.95
C ASP A 79 -4.77 6.83 -7.33
N ILE A 80 -3.55 6.31 -7.18
CA ILE A 80 -2.33 7.10 -7.35
C ILE A 80 -1.57 6.68 -8.60
N MET A 81 -1.30 5.39 -8.77
CA MET A 81 -0.52 4.93 -9.94
C MET A 81 -1.31 4.95 -11.26
N SER A 82 -2.63 5.12 -11.18
CA SER A 82 -3.49 5.37 -12.34
C SER A 82 -3.38 6.80 -12.87
N LEU A 83 -2.85 7.73 -12.06
CA LEU A 83 -2.72 9.13 -12.45
C LEU A 83 -1.64 9.30 -13.53
N PRO A 84 -1.82 10.23 -14.49
CA PRO A 84 -0.85 10.45 -15.58
C PRO A 84 0.59 10.72 -15.10
N ALA A 85 0.74 11.37 -13.94
CA ALA A 85 2.02 11.65 -13.31
C ALA A 85 2.82 10.38 -12.94
N TRP A 86 2.15 9.24 -12.81
CA TRP A 86 2.74 7.94 -12.49
C TRP A 86 2.87 7.01 -13.70
N SER A 87 2.71 7.53 -14.92
CA SER A 87 2.92 6.75 -16.16
C SER A 87 4.29 6.08 -16.24
N ARG A 88 5.30 6.64 -15.55
CA ARG A 88 6.63 6.06 -15.37
C ARG A 88 7.14 6.39 -13.97
N PHE A 89 7.68 5.41 -13.25
CA PHE A 89 8.26 5.64 -11.92
C PHE A 89 9.39 4.65 -11.59
N SER A 90 10.17 4.97 -10.56
CA SER A 90 11.25 4.11 -10.06
C SER A 90 10.90 3.56 -8.68
N ILE A 91 11.38 2.36 -8.36
CA ILE A 91 11.23 1.76 -7.02
C ILE A 91 12.50 1.98 -6.23
N TYR A 92 12.41 2.71 -5.12
CA TYR A 92 13.54 2.82 -4.20
C TYR A 92 13.71 1.54 -3.38
N GLY A 93 14.91 0.96 -3.43
CA GLY A 93 15.29 -0.28 -2.77
C GLY A 93 15.21 -1.51 -3.67
N ALA A 94 16.35 -2.01 -4.14
CA ALA A 94 16.48 -3.25 -4.90
C ALA A 94 16.57 -4.52 -4.00
N GLY A 95 16.10 -4.44 -2.76
CA GLY A 95 16.12 -5.52 -1.76
C GLY A 95 14.86 -6.39 -1.74
N LYS A 96 14.66 -7.15 -0.64
CA LYS A 96 13.50 -8.06 -0.48
C LYS A 96 12.16 -7.33 -0.63
N LEU A 97 12.00 -6.17 0.02
CA LEU A 97 10.75 -5.42 0.02
C LEU A 97 10.45 -4.77 -1.32
N GLY A 98 11.39 -4.05 -1.94
CA GLY A 98 11.13 -3.44 -3.26
C GLY A 98 10.88 -4.48 -4.35
N ARG A 99 11.58 -5.63 -4.31
CA ARG A 99 11.28 -6.73 -5.23
C ARG A 99 9.92 -7.38 -4.93
N ARG A 100 9.51 -7.50 -3.66
CA ARG A 100 8.15 -7.94 -3.28
C ARG A 100 7.11 -6.97 -3.82
N PHE A 101 7.32 -5.67 -3.63
CA PHE A 101 6.49 -4.60 -4.16
C PHE A 101 6.29 -4.76 -5.66
N PHE A 102 7.37 -4.79 -6.45
CA PHE A 102 7.29 -5.00 -7.89
C PHE A 102 6.46 -6.24 -8.26
N ARG A 103 6.75 -7.39 -7.65
CA ARG A 103 6.03 -8.65 -7.92
C ARG A 103 4.55 -8.62 -7.54
N SER A 104 4.18 -7.75 -6.60
CA SER A 104 2.80 -7.61 -6.13
C SER A 104 1.97 -6.64 -6.99
N LEU A 105 2.63 -5.85 -7.86
CA LEU A 105 1.95 -4.95 -8.78
C LEU A 105 1.23 -5.74 -9.88
N ARG A 106 0.11 -5.18 -10.35
CA ARG A 106 -0.59 -5.63 -11.56
C ARG A 106 0.32 -5.47 -12.78
N ALA A 107 0.09 -6.30 -13.80
CA ALA A 107 0.98 -6.37 -14.96
C ALA A 107 1.09 -5.04 -15.74
N ASP A 108 0.00 -4.28 -15.82
CA ASP A 108 -0.06 -2.94 -16.42
C ASP A 108 0.82 -1.95 -15.66
N VAL A 109 0.73 -1.95 -14.32
CA VAL A 109 1.52 -1.08 -13.45
C VAL A 109 3.00 -1.50 -13.43
N GLN A 110 3.30 -2.80 -13.52
CA GLN A 110 4.68 -3.29 -13.67
C GLN A 110 5.38 -2.68 -14.91
N ASN A 111 4.65 -2.40 -15.99
CA ASN A 111 5.21 -1.75 -17.20
C ASN A 111 5.59 -0.28 -16.98
N GLN A 112 5.03 0.38 -15.96
CA GLN A 112 5.36 1.76 -15.63
C GLN A 112 6.71 1.85 -14.89
N VAL A 113 7.17 0.76 -14.27
CA VAL A 113 8.41 0.70 -13.50
C VAL A 113 9.63 0.79 -14.42
N GLN A 114 10.42 1.84 -14.25
CA GLN A 114 11.61 2.12 -15.05
C GLN A 114 12.84 1.40 -14.54
N GLN A 115 13.06 1.46 -13.23
CA GLN A 115 14.26 0.95 -12.59
C GLN A 115 14.03 0.77 -11.09
N PHE A 116 14.94 0.03 -10.47
CA PHE A 116 15.21 0.14 -9.05
C PHE A 116 16.33 1.17 -8.81
N CYS A 117 16.22 1.88 -7.71
CA CYS A 117 17.26 2.76 -7.19
C CYS A 117 17.78 2.16 -5.86
N ASP A 118 19.08 2.06 -5.65
CA ASP A 118 19.62 1.62 -4.36
C ASP A 118 20.98 2.24 -4.07
N ILE A 119 21.27 2.51 -2.79
CA ILE A 119 22.56 3.06 -2.34
C ILE A 119 23.57 1.95 -2.00
N ASP A 120 23.10 0.71 -1.80
CA ASP A 120 23.96 -0.42 -1.49
C ASP A 120 24.79 -0.82 -2.73
N PRO A 121 26.13 -0.68 -2.70
CA PRO A 121 26.97 -0.99 -3.84
C PRO A 121 26.81 -2.42 -4.33
N LYS A 122 26.55 -3.39 -3.43
CA LYS A 122 26.37 -4.80 -3.82
C LYS A 122 25.12 -4.98 -4.68
N LYS A 123 24.05 -4.24 -4.39
CA LYS A 123 22.81 -4.29 -5.17
C LYS A 123 22.96 -3.56 -6.50
N VAL A 124 23.62 -2.41 -6.50
CA VAL A 124 23.92 -1.66 -7.75
C VAL A 124 24.81 -2.50 -8.68
N GLN A 125 25.80 -3.21 -8.13
CA GLN A 125 26.66 -4.14 -8.88
C GLN A 125 25.89 -5.28 -9.55
N GLN A 126 24.70 -5.64 -9.07
CA GLN A 126 23.83 -6.62 -9.75
C GLN A 126 23.36 -6.10 -11.12
N LYS A 127 23.33 -4.78 -11.34
CA LYS A 127 22.93 -4.04 -12.55
C LYS A 127 21.47 -4.20 -12.96
N ARG A 128 20.88 -5.39 -12.81
CA ARG A 128 19.51 -5.69 -13.23
C ARG A 128 18.82 -6.67 -12.29
N TYR A 129 17.53 -6.44 -12.06
CA TYR A 129 16.63 -7.40 -11.44
C TYR A 129 15.86 -8.18 -12.52
N GLU A 130 15.83 -9.50 -12.39
CA GLU A 130 15.04 -10.40 -13.22
C GLU A 130 14.02 -11.14 -12.29
N PRO A 131 12.72 -10.81 -12.37
CA PRO A 131 11.70 -11.46 -11.55
C PRO A 131 11.44 -12.90 -12.00
N TYR A 132 11.03 -13.76 -11.05
CA TYR A 132 10.60 -15.13 -11.29
C TYR A 132 9.12 -15.29 -10.91
N PRO A 133 8.31 -16.05 -11.68
CA PRO A 133 8.64 -16.69 -12.96
C PRO A 133 8.90 -15.65 -14.05
N LYS A 134 9.91 -15.90 -14.90
CA LYS A 134 10.46 -14.93 -15.87
C LYS A 134 9.38 -14.48 -16.87
N PRO A 135 8.74 -13.30 -16.70
CA PRO A 135 7.91 -12.79 -17.77
C PRO A 135 8.90 -12.32 -18.86
N LYS A 136 8.71 -12.74 -20.11
CA LYS A 136 9.68 -12.63 -21.24
C LYS A 136 10.25 -11.21 -21.51
N LYS A 137 9.84 -10.16 -20.79
CA LYS A 137 10.19 -8.75 -21.07
C LYS A 137 10.81 -7.94 -19.92
N PHE A 138 10.83 -8.40 -18.66
CA PHE A 138 11.26 -7.52 -17.55
C PHE A 138 12.69 -7.80 -17.09
N LYS A 139 13.64 -7.08 -17.67
CA LYS A 139 14.97 -6.87 -17.07
C LYS A 139 15.04 -5.43 -16.56
N ILE A 140 14.82 -5.25 -15.26
CA ILE A 140 14.68 -3.92 -14.66
C ILE A 140 16.07 -3.44 -14.20
N PRO A 141 16.58 -2.31 -14.69
CA PRO A 141 17.85 -1.75 -14.23
C PRO A 141 17.87 -1.52 -12.71
N ILE A 142 19.06 -1.60 -12.11
CA ILE A 142 19.33 -1.18 -10.74
C ILE A 142 20.41 -0.09 -10.81
N CYS A 143 20.07 1.12 -10.40
CA CYS A 143 20.90 2.31 -10.50
C CYS A 143 21.24 2.87 -9.11
N SER A 144 22.35 3.60 -9.00
CA SER A 144 22.79 4.24 -7.75
C SER A 144 22.12 5.60 -7.48
N THR A 145 21.29 6.09 -8.41
CA THR A 145 20.72 7.43 -8.38
C THR A 145 19.39 7.49 -7.62
N LEU A 146 19.17 8.60 -6.92
CA LEU A 146 17.86 9.28 -6.92
C LEU A 146 17.79 10.16 -8.16
#